data_AF-A0A7R9YRP8-F1
#
_entry.id   AF-A0A7R9YRP8-F1
#
_cell.length_a   1.000
_cell.length_b   1.000
_cell.length_c   1.000
_cell.angle_alpha   90.00
_cell.angle_beta   90.00
_cell.angle_gamma   90.00
#
_symmetry.space_group_name_H-M   'P 1'
#
loop_
_entity.id
_entity.type
_entity.pdbx_description
1 polymer ?
#
loop_
_entity_poly.entity_id
_entity_poly.type
_entity_poly.pdbx_seq_one_letter_code
_entity_poly.pdbx_strand_id
1 'polypeptide(L)'
;MEAAQGQAAVAVEERQPLEAFGAGAFKRVFPMDIDDTPLFSARVNEIGANSVKAREKLQVMLAGFKRYKEALSALTTAQAAFGGCLRELYDGGVADDVGAEDVRPFTDAMADVTEYIKLLSCQMDDMSQRLQTSWMDGMFGMLRDSHKQYERRQADMEDAEAKYLGLKRGSRKDIADRAEAELRTARALAVDARFEVVRKMTEFEARRGHAFLLVLADCIGAHLHV
;
A
#
# COMPACT_ATOMS: atom_id res chain seq x y z
N MET A 1 35.69 47.09 -30.88
CA MET A 1 34.99 45.79 -31.05
C MET A 1 35.14 45.04 -29.75
N GLU A 2 34.26 45.32 -28.79
CA GLU A 2 34.11 44.56 -27.56
C GLU A 2 33.35 43.27 -27.87
N ALA A 3 33.94 42.12 -27.54
CA ALA A 3 33.26 40.84 -27.58
C ALA A 3 32.70 40.56 -26.18
N ALA A 4 31.37 40.63 -26.07
CA ALA A 4 30.62 40.30 -24.87
C ALA A 4 30.72 38.80 -24.56
N GLN A 5 31.35 38.45 -23.44
CA GLN A 5 31.23 37.13 -22.82
C GLN A 5 29.95 37.11 -21.96
N GLY A 6 28.89 36.51 -22.49
CA GLY A 6 27.71 36.16 -21.70
C GLY A 6 27.98 34.89 -20.88
N GLN A 7 28.23 35.04 -19.58
CA GLN A 7 28.15 33.93 -18.63
C GLN A 7 26.68 33.67 -18.30
N ALA A 8 26.15 32.57 -18.83
CA ALA A 8 24.88 32.00 -18.37
C ALA A 8 25.14 31.31 -17.01
N ALA A 9 24.71 31.94 -15.92
CA ALA A 9 24.67 31.33 -14.60
C ALA A 9 23.60 30.22 -14.61
N VAL A 10 24.04 28.96 -14.67
CA VAL A 10 23.18 27.81 -14.39
C VAL A 10 22.92 27.82 -12.88
N ALA A 11 21.69 28.17 -12.51
CA ALA A 11 21.21 28.00 -11.15
C ALA A 11 21.28 26.51 -10.80
N VAL A 12 22.22 26.14 -9.94
CA VAL A 12 22.27 24.82 -9.32
C VAL A 12 21.10 24.78 -8.32
N GLU A 13 20.01 24.15 -8.74
CA GLU A 13 18.89 23.82 -7.87
C GLU A 13 19.43 22.95 -6.73
N GLU A 14 19.43 23.54 -5.54
CA GLU A 14 19.92 22.98 -4.30
C GLU A 14 19.14 21.68 -4.00
N ARG A 15 19.74 20.53 -4.32
CA ARG A 15 19.17 19.21 -4.01
C ARG A 15 18.94 19.15 -2.51
N GLN A 16 17.67 19.17 -2.10
CA GLN A 16 17.28 18.93 -0.71
C GLN A 16 17.90 17.60 -0.24
N PRO A 17 18.54 17.55 0.94
CA PRO A 17 19.13 16.33 1.46
C PRO A 17 18.05 15.25 1.65
N LEU A 18 18.33 14.02 1.21
CA LEU A 18 17.52 12.82 1.39
C LEU A 18 17.21 12.47 2.87
N GLU A 19 17.77 13.23 3.82
CA GLU A 19 17.59 13.09 5.27
C GLU A 19 16.15 13.35 5.73
N ALA A 20 15.33 14.03 4.92
CA ALA A 20 13.93 14.30 5.24
C ALA A 20 13.00 13.07 5.12
N PHE A 21 13.44 11.97 4.49
CA PHE A 21 12.55 10.85 4.16
C PHE A 21 12.41 9.78 5.27
N GLY A 22 13.10 9.91 6.40
CA GLY A 22 13.09 8.87 7.45
C GLY A 22 13.04 9.36 8.88
N ALA A 23 13.61 10.54 9.18
CA ALA A 23 13.82 10.98 10.56
C ALA A 23 12.52 11.32 11.33
N GLY A 24 11.46 11.72 10.63
CA GLY A 24 10.15 12.01 11.23
C GLY A 24 9.19 10.82 11.33
N ALA A 25 9.46 9.72 10.62
CA ALA A 25 8.50 8.62 10.46
C ALA A 25 8.59 7.57 11.58
N PHE A 26 9.76 7.43 12.23
CA PHE A 26 9.99 6.42 13.27
C PHE A 26 9.67 6.87 14.70
N LYS A 27 9.41 8.17 14.92
CA LYS A 27 9.12 8.73 16.25
C LYS A 27 7.62 8.98 16.41
N ARG A 28 6.84 7.90 16.52
CA ARG A 28 5.52 7.83 17.20
C ARG A 28 4.99 6.39 17.12
N VAL A 29 5.65 5.47 17.83
CA VAL A 29 4.94 4.28 18.32
C VAL A 29 3.93 4.82 19.34
N PHE A 30 2.67 4.90 18.94
CA PHE A 30 1.56 5.54 19.65
C PHE A 30 1.58 5.28 21.17
N PRO A 31 1.81 6.29 22.03
CA PRO A 31 1.28 6.28 23.37
C PRO A 31 0.12 7.28 23.35
N MET A 32 -0.99 6.91 22.70
CA MET A 32 -2.21 7.69 22.87
C MET A 32 -2.84 7.27 24.19
N ASP A 33 -3.19 8.24 25.01
CA ASP A 33 -4.06 8.00 26.14
C ASP A 33 -5.39 7.42 25.60
N ILE A 34 -5.82 6.28 26.14
CA ILE A 34 -7.00 5.53 25.69
C ILE A 34 -8.28 6.12 26.32
N ASP A 35 -8.09 7.10 27.21
CA ASP A 35 -9.17 7.90 27.76
C ASP A 35 -10.03 8.53 26.66
N ASP A 36 -11.34 8.51 26.91
CA ASP A 36 -12.34 8.97 25.96
C ASP A 36 -12.34 10.49 25.91
N THR A 37 -11.45 11.02 25.07
CA THR A 37 -11.23 12.45 24.92
C THR A 37 -11.55 12.90 23.50
N PRO A 38 -11.91 14.18 23.30
CA PRO A 38 -12.06 14.74 21.96
C PRO A 38 -10.80 14.58 21.11
N LEU A 39 -9.61 14.63 21.74
CA LEU A 39 -8.33 14.42 21.07
C LEU A 39 -8.17 12.98 20.57
N PHE A 40 -8.58 12.00 21.39
CA PHE A 40 -8.59 10.59 21.01
C PHE A 40 -9.46 10.36 19.76
N SER A 41 -10.71 10.83 19.82
CA SER A 41 -11.66 10.69 18.71
C SER A 41 -11.17 11.40 17.43
N ALA A 42 -10.60 12.60 17.54
CA ALA A 42 -10.01 13.30 16.40
C ALA A 42 -8.87 12.48 15.77
N ARG A 43 -8.01 11.86 16.60
CA ARG A 43 -6.88 11.07 16.12
C ARG A 43 -7.32 9.77 15.46
N VAL A 44 -8.31 9.08 16.02
CA VAL A 44 -8.92 7.88 15.41
C VAL A 44 -9.46 8.24 14.01
N ASN A 45 -10.20 9.34 13.89
CA ASN A 45 -10.75 9.78 12.61
C ASN A 45 -9.67 10.20 11.60
N GLU A 46 -8.60 10.85 12.05
CA GLU A 46 -7.45 11.21 11.21
C GLU A 46 -6.79 9.97 10.61
N ILE A 47 -6.53 8.93 11.42
CA ILE A 47 -5.92 7.68 10.95
C ILE A 47 -6.88 6.94 10.02
N GLY A 48 -8.18 6.93 10.35
CA GLY A 48 -9.23 6.40 9.48
C GLY A 48 -9.18 7.03 8.10
N ALA A 49 -9.18 8.36 8.02
CA ALA A 49 -9.07 9.10 6.76
C ALA A 49 -7.75 8.82 6.02
N ASN A 50 -6.63 8.73 6.75
CA ASN A 50 -5.33 8.40 6.16
C ASN A 50 -5.30 6.97 5.59
N SER A 51 -6.01 6.02 6.22
CA SER A 51 -6.12 4.65 5.72
C SER A 51 -6.88 4.57 4.39
N VAL A 52 -7.93 5.38 4.22
CA VAL A 52 -8.67 5.49 2.95
C VAL A 52 -7.77 6.04 1.85
N LYS A 53 -7.03 7.12 2.12
CA LYS A 53 -6.06 7.68 1.15
C LYS A 53 -4.96 6.67 0.79
N ALA A 54 -4.47 5.90 1.76
CA ALA A 54 -3.46 4.88 1.51
C ALA A 54 -4.01 3.74 0.64
N ARG A 55 -5.29 3.35 0.86
CA ARG A 55 -5.98 2.36 0.03
C ARG A 55 -6.12 2.81 -1.41
N GLU A 56 -6.54 4.06 -1.65
CA GLU A 56 -6.66 4.64 -2.99
C GLU A 56 -5.31 4.64 -3.72
N LYS A 57 -4.23 5.05 -3.04
CA LYS A 57 -2.88 5.02 -3.62
C LYS A 57 -2.42 3.60 -3.96
N LEU A 58 -2.69 2.63 -3.10
CA LEU A 58 -2.36 1.24 -3.37
C LEU A 58 -3.16 0.69 -4.56
N GLN A 59 -4.43 1.06 -4.72
CA GLN A 59 -5.23 0.67 -5.89
C GLN A 59 -4.62 1.19 -7.20
N VAL A 60 -4.13 2.44 -7.21
CA VAL A 60 -3.42 2.99 -8.38
C VAL A 60 -2.15 2.18 -8.68
N MET A 61 -1.39 1.80 -7.65
CA MET A 61 -0.20 0.97 -7.80
C MET A 61 -0.51 -0.42 -8.36
N LEU A 62 -1.55 -1.09 -7.85
CA LEU A 62 -2.01 -2.40 -8.34
C LEU A 62 -2.47 -2.33 -9.81
N ALA A 63 -3.17 -1.26 -10.19
CA ALA A 63 -3.49 -1.00 -11.58
C ALA A 63 -2.23 -0.74 -12.44
N GLY A 64 -1.17 -0.20 -11.85
CA GLY A 64 0.16 -0.10 -12.45
C GLY A 64 0.78 -1.48 -12.71
N PHE A 65 0.84 -2.35 -11.71
CA PHE A 65 1.33 -3.73 -11.85
C PHE A 65 0.61 -4.48 -12.96
N LYS A 66 -0.73 -4.40 -13.00
CA LYS A 66 -1.52 -5.06 -14.04
C LYS A 66 -1.12 -4.60 -15.45
N ARG A 67 -1.07 -3.29 -15.69
CA ARG A 67 -0.68 -2.71 -16.99
C ARG A 67 0.75 -3.07 -17.36
N TYR A 68 1.65 -3.04 -16.39
CA TYR A 68 3.05 -3.40 -16.61
C TYR A 68 3.20 -4.87 -17.02
N LYS A 69 2.49 -5.78 -16.32
CA LYS A 69 2.44 -7.21 -16.68
C LYS A 69 1.90 -7.45 -18.09
N GLU A 70 0.83 -6.75 -18.46
CA GLU A 70 0.27 -6.80 -19.82
C GLU A 70 1.31 -6.36 -20.87
N ALA A 71 2.08 -5.30 -20.59
CA ALA A 71 3.16 -4.84 -21.47
C ALA A 71 4.31 -5.87 -21.58
N LEU A 72 4.73 -6.49 -20.47
CA LEU A 72 5.75 -7.54 -20.48
C LEU A 72 5.31 -8.76 -21.29
N SER A 73 4.04 -9.15 -21.20
CA SER A 73 3.46 -10.24 -22.00
C SER A 73 3.46 -9.91 -23.49
N ALA A 74 3.06 -8.69 -23.86
CA ALA A 74 3.09 -8.22 -25.24
C ALA A 74 4.52 -8.18 -25.79
N LEU A 75 5.49 -7.69 -25.00
CA LEU A 75 6.90 -7.67 -25.36
C LEU A 75 7.44 -9.08 -25.58
N THR A 76 7.15 -10.01 -24.67
CA THR A 76 7.53 -11.43 -24.78
C THR A 76 7.02 -12.03 -26.09
N THR A 77 5.76 -11.74 -26.44
CA THR A 77 5.14 -12.23 -27.68
C THR A 77 5.82 -11.64 -28.93
N ALA A 78 6.05 -10.33 -28.94
CA ALA A 78 6.71 -9.65 -30.05
C ALA A 78 8.15 -10.12 -30.23
N GLN A 79 8.87 -10.31 -29.13
CA GLN A 79 10.26 -10.77 -29.13
C GLN A 79 10.40 -12.21 -29.62
N ALA A 80 9.50 -13.10 -29.20
CA ALA A 80 9.43 -14.46 -29.69
C ALA A 80 9.12 -14.52 -31.20
N ALA A 81 8.16 -13.71 -31.67
CA ALA A 81 7.82 -13.64 -33.10
C ALA A 81 9.00 -13.16 -33.94
N PHE A 82 9.68 -12.08 -33.51
CA PHE A 82 10.87 -11.57 -34.20
C PHE A 82 12.02 -12.58 -34.22
N GLY A 83 12.31 -13.24 -33.08
CA GLY A 83 13.29 -14.30 -33.02
C GLY A 83 12.96 -15.48 -33.94
N GLY A 84 11.68 -15.81 -34.09
CA GLY A 84 11.19 -16.80 -35.06
C GLY A 84 11.48 -16.40 -36.51
N CYS A 85 11.18 -15.15 -36.89
CA CYS A 85 11.48 -14.64 -38.23
C CYS A 85 12.97 -14.69 -38.56
N LEU A 86 13.84 -14.39 -37.59
CA LEU A 86 15.29 -14.50 -37.79
C LEU A 86 15.69 -15.95 -38.01
N ARG A 87 15.23 -16.90 -37.19
CA ARG A 87 15.53 -18.32 -37.42
C ARG A 87 15.07 -18.78 -38.80
N GLU A 88 13.84 -18.44 -39.20
CA GLU A 88 13.31 -18.80 -40.52
C GLU A 88 14.13 -18.21 -41.68
N LEU A 89 14.61 -16.97 -41.55
CA LEU A 89 15.43 -16.31 -42.56
C LEU A 89 16.79 -17.03 -42.78
N TYR A 90 17.41 -17.53 -41.71
CA TYR A 90 18.75 -18.11 -41.76
C TYR A 90 18.79 -19.65 -41.84
N ASP A 91 17.73 -20.36 -41.44
CA ASP A 91 17.63 -21.84 -41.57
C ASP A 91 17.17 -22.30 -42.98
N GLY A 92 16.73 -21.38 -43.85
CA GLY A 92 16.15 -21.67 -45.16
C GLY A 92 17.10 -21.79 -46.35
N GLY A 93 18.43 -21.79 -46.15
CA GLY A 93 19.45 -22.00 -47.19
C GLY A 93 19.64 -20.86 -48.20
N VAL A 94 18.88 -19.75 -48.10
CA VAL A 94 19.11 -18.53 -48.90
C VAL A 94 20.28 -17.72 -48.33
N ALA A 95 20.64 -17.94 -47.06
CA ALA A 95 21.66 -17.21 -46.32
C ALA A 95 22.99 -17.97 -46.13
N ASP A 96 23.24 -19.03 -46.92
CA ASP A 96 24.54 -19.74 -46.90
C ASP A 96 25.71 -18.80 -47.29
N ASP A 97 25.42 -17.68 -47.96
CA ASP A 97 26.38 -16.60 -48.28
C ASP A 97 26.41 -15.45 -47.25
N VAL A 98 25.50 -15.41 -46.26
CA VAL A 98 25.37 -14.31 -45.29
C VAL A 98 25.19 -14.84 -43.86
N GLY A 99 26.30 -15.16 -43.19
CA GLY A 99 26.43 -15.07 -41.73
C GLY A 99 25.46 -15.88 -40.86
N ALA A 100 24.89 -16.99 -41.33
CA ALA A 100 23.97 -17.81 -40.54
C ALA A 100 24.56 -18.27 -39.19
N GLU A 101 25.87 -18.61 -39.14
CA GLU A 101 26.57 -18.89 -37.88
C GLU A 101 26.66 -17.68 -36.94
N ASP A 102 26.73 -16.46 -37.47
CA ASP A 102 26.83 -15.22 -36.68
C ASP A 102 25.49 -14.81 -36.07
N VAL A 103 24.37 -15.24 -36.64
CA VAL A 103 23.02 -14.86 -36.21
C VAL A 103 22.48 -15.79 -35.11
N ARG A 104 22.94 -17.04 -35.07
CA ARG A 104 22.48 -18.00 -34.07
C ARG A 104 22.71 -17.54 -32.63
N PRO A 105 23.91 -17.04 -32.22
CA PRO A 105 24.13 -16.47 -30.90
C PRO A 105 23.19 -15.31 -30.57
N PHE A 106 22.83 -14.49 -31.57
CA PHE A 106 21.88 -13.40 -31.41
C PHE A 106 20.47 -13.93 -31.13
N THR A 107 19.98 -14.91 -31.91
CA THR A 107 18.66 -15.51 -31.69
C THR A 107 18.54 -16.26 -30.36
N ASP A 108 19.64 -16.84 -29.88
CA ASP A 108 19.69 -17.52 -28.58
C ASP A 108 19.70 -16.49 -27.44
N ALA A 109 20.53 -15.43 -27.53
CA ALA A 109 20.49 -14.33 -26.57
C ALA A 109 19.11 -13.66 -26.50
N MET A 110 18.42 -13.50 -27.64
CA MET A 110 17.04 -12.99 -27.65
C MET A 110 16.05 -13.93 -26.96
N ALA A 111 16.23 -15.24 -27.05
CA ALA A 111 15.41 -16.21 -26.34
C ALA A 111 15.66 -16.13 -24.83
N ASP A 112 16.93 -16.03 -24.40
CA ASP A 112 17.29 -15.84 -23.00
C ASP A 112 16.65 -14.57 -22.42
N VAL A 113 16.76 -13.44 -23.12
CA VAL A 113 16.09 -12.18 -22.74
C VAL A 113 14.57 -12.34 -22.67
N THR A 114 13.98 -13.16 -23.54
CA THR A 114 12.53 -13.44 -23.50
C THR A 114 12.15 -14.21 -22.23
N GLU A 115 12.93 -15.21 -21.83
CA GLU A 115 12.72 -15.94 -20.57
C GLU A 115 12.92 -15.04 -19.34
N TYR A 116 13.88 -14.12 -19.38
CA TYR A 116 14.08 -13.11 -18.34
C TYR A 116 12.86 -12.19 -18.17
N ILE A 117 12.28 -11.70 -19.28
CA ILE A 117 11.06 -10.88 -19.25
C ILE A 117 9.87 -11.67 -18.67
N LYS A 118 9.75 -12.97 -18.99
CA LYS A 118 8.72 -13.85 -18.41
C LYS A 118 8.91 -13.99 -16.90
N LEU A 119 10.13 -14.23 -16.42
CA LEU A 119 10.44 -14.30 -15.00
C LEU A 119 10.07 -13.00 -14.27
N LEU A 120 10.46 -11.86 -14.84
CA LEU A 120 10.09 -10.54 -14.32
C LEU A 120 8.57 -10.39 -14.22
N SER A 121 7.83 -10.81 -15.25
CA SER A 121 6.36 -10.80 -15.26
C SER A 121 5.76 -11.62 -14.11
N CYS A 122 6.30 -12.81 -13.83
CA CYS A 122 5.90 -13.63 -12.69
C CYS A 122 6.19 -12.95 -11.34
N GLN A 123 7.38 -12.35 -11.18
CA GLN A 123 7.75 -11.64 -9.96
C GLN A 123 6.83 -10.43 -9.70
N MET A 124 6.48 -9.68 -10.75
CA MET A 124 5.51 -8.58 -10.67
C MET A 124 4.13 -9.06 -10.22
N ASP A 125 3.70 -10.23 -10.68
CA ASP A 125 2.41 -10.81 -10.29
C ASP A 125 2.41 -11.22 -8.81
N ASP A 126 3.47 -11.89 -8.33
CA ASP A 126 3.62 -12.26 -6.92
C ASP A 126 3.60 -11.03 -6.01
N MET A 127 4.36 -9.98 -6.34
CA MET A 127 4.36 -8.72 -5.59
C MET A 127 2.98 -8.07 -5.53
N SER A 128 2.29 -8.02 -6.68
CA SER A 128 0.92 -7.50 -6.77
C SER A 128 -0.05 -8.31 -5.91
N GLN A 129 0.05 -9.64 -5.92
CA GLN A 129 -0.78 -10.53 -5.13
C GLN A 129 -0.51 -10.38 -3.62
N ARG A 130 0.77 -10.30 -3.21
CA ARG A 130 1.16 -10.03 -1.81
C ARG A 130 0.55 -8.73 -1.30
N LEU A 131 0.59 -7.68 -2.11
CA LEU A 131 -0.04 -6.39 -1.80
C LEU A 131 -1.56 -6.50 -1.68
N GLN A 132 -2.22 -7.14 -2.65
CA GLN A 132 -3.66 -7.34 -2.64
C GLN A 132 -4.11 -8.07 -1.36
N THR A 133 -3.54 -9.23 -1.06
CA THR A 133 -3.98 -10.05 0.07
C THR A 133 -3.64 -9.41 1.42
N SER A 134 -2.42 -8.89 1.59
CA SER A 134 -1.98 -8.36 2.90
C SER A 134 -2.58 -7.00 3.24
N TRP A 135 -2.82 -6.15 2.24
CA TRP A 135 -3.28 -4.77 2.45
C TRP A 135 -4.74 -4.56 2.06
N MET A 136 -5.11 -4.86 0.81
CA MET A 136 -6.46 -4.57 0.30
C MET A 136 -7.54 -5.39 1.00
N ASP A 137 -7.28 -6.69 1.12
CA ASP A 137 -8.21 -7.65 1.69
C ASP A 137 -7.99 -7.83 3.20
N GLY A 138 -6.74 -7.71 3.66
CA GLY A 138 -6.36 -7.79 5.08
C GLY A 138 -6.48 -6.46 5.82
N MET A 139 -5.40 -5.67 5.80
CA MET A 139 -5.22 -4.48 6.66
C MET A 139 -6.36 -3.47 6.55
N PHE A 140 -6.72 -3.05 5.34
CA PHE A 140 -7.76 -2.03 5.14
C PHE A 140 -9.16 -2.53 5.52
N GLY A 141 -9.45 -3.82 5.32
CA GLY A 141 -10.69 -4.43 5.78
C GLY A 141 -10.80 -4.41 7.30
N MET A 142 -9.75 -4.88 7.99
CA MET A 142 -9.70 -4.90 9.46
C MET A 142 -9.82 -3.50 10.08
N LEU A 143 -9.15 -2.49 9.51
CA LEU A 143 -9.24 -1.11 10.00
C LEU A 143 -10.65 -0.54 9.87
N ARG A 144 -11.28 -0.71 8.70
CA ARG A 144 -12.64 -0.24 8.45
C ARG A 144 -13.62 -0.87 9.43
N ASP A 145 -13.53 -2.19 9.63
CA ASP A 145 -14.48 -2.92 10.45
C ASP A 145 -14.29 -2.57 11.94
N SER A 146 -13.04 -2.43 12.40
CA SER A 146 -12.72 -2.00 13.77
C SER A 146 -13.15 -0.55 14.04
N HIS A 147 -12.91 0.38 13.09
CA HIS A 147 -13.36 1.78 13.21
C HIS A 147 -14.88 1.89 13.28
N LYS A 148 -15.61 1.18 12.41
CA LYS A 148 -17.08 1.11 12.45
C LYS A 148 -17.60 0.52 13.76
N GLN A 149 -16.94 -0.52 14.27
CA GLN A 149 -17.31 -1.13 15.55
C GLN A 149 -17.09 -0.15 16.71
N TYR A 150 -15.98 0.58 16.70
CA TYR A 150 -15.70 1.65 17.66
C TYR A 150 -16.80 2.70 17.68
N GLU A 151 -17.15 3.29 16.53
CA GLU A 151 -18.20 4.31 16.45
C GLU A 151 -19.54 3.81 16.99
N ARG A 152 -19.89 2.56 16.64
CA ARG A 152 -21.12 1.94 17.14
C ARG A 152 -21.11 1.79 18.66
N ARG A 153 -20.01 1.29 19.24
CA ARG A 153 -19.94 1.06 20.70
C ARG A 153 -19.91 2.36 21.49
N GLN A 154 -19.33 3.42 20.93
CA GLN A 154 -19.41 4.75 21.53
C GLN A 154 -20.84 5.29 21.51
N ALA A 155 -21.55 5.18 20.38
CA ALA A 155 -22.95 5.57 20.30
C ALA A 155 -23.86 4.76 21.25
N ASP A 156 -23.63 3.44 21.37
CA ASP A 156 -24.35 2.58 22.33
C ASP A 156 -24.12 3.05 23.79
N MET A 157 -22.90 3.48 24.13
CA MET A 157 -22.55 4.01 25.44
C MET A 157 -23.20 5.37 25.71
N GLU A 158 -23.14 6.30 24.76
CA GLU A 158 -23.77 7.63 24.87
C GLU A 158 -25.29 7.51 25.08
N ASP A 159 -25.96 6.60 24.36
CA ASP A 159 -27.39 6.34 24.53
C ASP A 159 -27.71 5.75 25.91
N ALA A 160 -26.89 4.83 26.41
CA ALA A 160 -27.05 4.27 27.76
C ALA A 160 -26.82 5.34 28.86
N GLU A 161 -25.87 6.25 28.67
CA GLU A 161 -25.63 7.38 29.57
C GLU A 161 -26.81 8.35 29.58
N ALA A 162 -27.33 8.72 28.41
CA ALA A 162 -28.51 9.57 28.30
C ALA A 162 -29.72 8.96 29.01
N LYS A 163 -29.95 7.66 28.85
CA LYS A 163 -31.03 6.91 29.54
C LYS A 163 -30.85 6.93 31.06
N TYR A 164 -29.64 6.67 31.54
CA TYR A 164 -29.35 6.65 32.98
C TYR A 164 -29.49 8.04 33.61
N LEU A 165 -28.95 9.08 32.96
CA LEU A 165 -29.04 10.47 33.41
C LEU A 165 -30.47 11.03 33.31
N GLY A 166 -31.29 10.49 32.42
CA GLY A 166 -32.70 10.85 32.27
C GLY A 166 -33.63 10.31 33.35
N LEU A 167 -33.13 9.48 34.28
CA LEU A 167 -33.93 8.93 35.37
C LEU A 167 -34.42 10.03 36.32
N LYS A 168 -35.73 10.10 36.53
CA LYS A 168 -36.34 11.04 37.48
C LYS A 168 -36.07 10.60 38.92
N ARG A 169 -35.97 11.58 39.83
CA ARG A 169 -35.96 11.32 41.27
C ARG A 169 -37.26 10.58 41.66
N GLY A 170 -37.12 9.38 42.23
CA GLY A 170 -38.25 8.50 42.54
C GLY A 170 -38.56 7.42 41.49
N SER A 171 -37.72 7.27 40.46
CA SER A 171 -37.76 6.11 39.57
C SER A 171 -37.78 4.81 40.35
N ARG A 172 -38.59 3.83 39.92
CA ARG A 172 -38.65 2.53 40.59
C ARG A 172 -37.27 1.87 40.57
N LYS A 173 -36.91 1.23 41.68
CA LYS A 173 -35.58 0.65 41.89
C LYS A 173 -35.17 -0.33 40.79
N ASP A 174 -36.10 -1.17 40.34
CA ASP A 174 -35.87 -2.13 39.24
C ASP A 174 -35.49 -1.45 37.92
N ILE A 175 -36.09 -0.29 37.61
CA ILE A 175 -35.76 0.50 36.42
C ILE A 175 -34.37 1.12 36.54
N ALA A 176 -34.06 1.66 37.72
CA ALA A 176 -32.76 2.26 38.00
C ALA A 176 -31.62 1.22 37.95
N ASP A 177 -31.82 0.07 38.59
CA ASP A 177 -30.84 -1.03 38.63
C ASP A 177 -30.58 -1.58 37.20
N ARG A 178 -31.64 -1.70 36.39
CA ARG A 178 -31.52 -2.13 34.99
C ARG A 178 -30.74 -1.12 34.15
N ALA A 179 -31.07 0.16 34.23
CA ALA A 179 -30.37 1.21 33.48
C ALA A 179 -28.89 1.29 33.88
N GLU A 180 -28.58 1.10 35.16
CA GLU A 180 -27.20 1.04 35.65
C GLU A 180 -26.44 -0.16 35.08
N ALA A 181 -27.06 -1.34 35.06
CA ALA A 181 -26.45 -2.55 34.49
C ALA A 181 -26.21 -2.42 32.97
N GLU A 182 -27.18 -1.85 32.24
CA GLU A 182 -27.05 -1.55 30.81
C GLU A 182 -25.89 -0.57 30.56
N LEU A 183 -25.80 0.52 31.34
CA LEU A 183 -24.71 1.49 31.26
C LEU A 183 -23.34 0.86 31.54
N ARG A 184 -23.21 0.06 32.61
CA ARG A 184 -21.95 -0.64 32.93
C ARG A 184 -21.50 -1.55 31.78
N THR A 185 -22.43 -2.27 31.18
CA THR A 185 -22.16 -3.14 30.03
C THR A 185 -21.72 -2.35 28.81
N ALA A 186 -22.44 -1.27 28.48
CA ALA A 186 -22.11 -0.42 27.34
C ALA A 186 -20.71 0.22 27.49
N ARG A 187 -20.37 0.71 28.69
CA ARG A 187 -19.03 1.24 29.00
C ARG A 187 -17.93 0.21 28.80
N ALA A 188 -18.11 -1.02 29.28
CA ALA A 188 -17.13 -2.08 29.09
C ALA A 188 -16.90 -2.36 27.59
N LEU A 189 -17.98 -2.48 26.80
CA LEU A 189 -17.89 -2.71 25.36
C LEU A 189 -17.25 -1.54 24.60
N ALA A 190 -17.49 -0.30 25.03
CA ALA A 190 -16.87 0.89 24.44
C ALA A 190 -15.37 0.96 24.74
N VAL A 191 -14.95 0.58 25.95
CA VAL A 191 -13.53 0.45 26.32
C VAL A 191 -12.86 -0.63 25.46
N ASP A 192 -13.45 -1.81 25.34
CA ASP A 192 -12.91 -2.89 24.51
C ASP A 192 -12.75 -2.48 23.05
N ALA A 193 -13.76 -1.79 22.49
CA ALA A 193 -13.70 -1.30 21.12
C ALA A 193 -12.64 -0.21 20.92
N ARG A 194 -12.42 0.66 21.92
CA ARG A 194 -11.32 1.64 21.92
C ARG A 194 -9.95 0.97 21.89
N PHE A 195 -9.73 -0.04 22.74
CA PHE A 195 -8.49 -0.80 22.72
C PHE A 195 -8.24 -1.46 21.35
N GLU A 196 -9.27 -2.09 20.79
CA GLU A 196 -9.13 -2.80 19.52
C GLU A 196 -8.84 -1.85 18.35
N VAL A 197 -9.54 -0.71 18.26
CA VAL A 197 -9.28 0.27 17.18
C VAL A 197 -7.89 0.87 17.29
N VAL A 198 -7.42 1.19 18.49
CA VAL A 198 -6.05 1.68 18.72
C VAL A 198 -5.02 0.64 18.31
N ARG A 199 -5.23 -0.62 18.69
CA ARG A 199 -4.32 -1.71 18.36
C ARG A 199 -4.20 -1.89 16.85
N LYS A 200 -5.31 -1.92 16.13
CA LYS A 200 -5.34 -2.05 14.65
C LYS A 200 -4.72 -0.83 13.96
N MET A 201 -5.03 0.38 14.42
CA MET A 201 -4.46 1.61 13.87
C MET A 201 -2.95 1.73 14.12
N THR A 202 -2.48 1.27 15.27
CA THR A 202 -1.05 1.21 15.59
C THR A 202 -0.34 0.21 14.68
N GLU A 203 -0.94 -0.96 14.45
CA GLU A 203 -0.41 -1.95 13.50
C GLU A 203 -0.30 -1.38 12.08
N PHE A 204 -1.33 -0.67 11.62
CA PHE A 204 -1.33 0.00 10.32
C PHE A 204 -0.20 1.04 10.19
N GLU A 205 -0.06 1.93 11.17
CA GLU A 205 0.96 2.98 11.19
C GLU A 205 2.38 2.38 11.22
N ALA A 206 2.59 1.32 12.00
CA ALA A 206 3.88 0.62 12.05
C ALA A 206 4.24 -0.04 10.71
N ARG A 207 3.24 -0.61 10.01
CA ARG A 207 3.47 -1.35 8.76
C ARG A 207 3.55 -0.45 7.52
N ARG A 208 2.79 0.65 7.47
CA ARG A 208 2.61 1.43 6.23
C ARG A 208 3.91 2.05 5.73
N GLY A 209 4.76 2.54 6.62
CA GLY A 209 6.02 3.18 6.22
C GLY A 209 6.98 2.19 5.55
N HIS A 210 7.08 0.98 6.09
CA HIS A 210 8.04 -0.02 5.62
C HIS A 210 7.54 -0.82 4.42
N ALA A 211 6.27 -1.21 4.41
CA ALA A 211 5.76 -2.13 3.38
C ALA A 211 5.81 -1.55 1.96
N PHE A 212 5.52 -0.27 1.78
CA PHE A 212 5.60 0.35 0.45
C PHE A 212 7.05 0.48 -0.04
N LEU A 213 7.98 0.80 0.86
CA LEU A 213 9.40 0.85 0.52
C LEU A 213 9.96 -0.54 0.16
N LEU A 214 9.54 -1.58 0.88
CA LEU A 214 9.91 -2.96 0.56
C LEU A 214 9.41 -3.37 -0.83
N VAL A 215 8.18 -3.03 -1.20
CA VAL A 215 7.70 -3.36 -2.56
C VAL A 215 8.50 -2.65 -3.64
N LEU A 216 8.86 -1.38 -3.43
CA LEU A 216 9.72 -0.68 -4.39
C LEU A 216 11.11 -1.31 -4.48
N ALA A 217 11.68 -1.72 -3.35
CA ALA A 217 12.95 -2.45 -3.31
C ALA A 217 12.85 -3.80 -4.02
N ASP A 218 11.79 -4.57 -3.78
CA ASP A 218 11.52 -5.84 -4.46
C ASP A 218 11.35 -5.63 -5.97
N CYS A 219 10.66 -4.56 -6.39
CA CYS A 219 10.52 -4.21 -7.81
C CYS A 219 11.87 -3.95 -8.46
N ILE A 220 12.72 -3.14 -7.82
CA ILE A 220 14.06 -2.84 -8.33
C ILE A 220 14.92 -4.11 -8.32
N GLY A 221 14.86 -4.91 -7.25
CA GLY A 221 15.56 -6.19 -7.15
C GLY A 221 15.17 -7.16 -8.26
N ALA A 222 13.87 -7.24 -8.60
CA ALA A 222 13.38 -8.03 -9.71
C ALA A 222 13.94 -7.57 -11.07
N HIS A 223 14.22 -6.27 -11.24
CA HIS A 223 14.85 -5.78 -12.48
C HIS A 223 16.38 -5.93 -12.49
N LEU A 224 17.03 -5.98 -11.32
CA LEU A 224 18.50 -6.06 -11.20
C LEU A 224 19.03 -7.49 -11.10
N HIS A 225 18.20 -8.43 -10.64
CA HIS A 225 18.56 -9.84 -10.47
C HIS A 225 18.01 -10.74 -11.58
N VAL A 226 17.74 -10.13 -12.74
CA VAL A 226 17.29 -10.76 -13.98
C VAL A 226 18.29 -10.44 -15.08
#